data_AF-A0AAI9HXI3-F1
#
_entry.id   AF-A0AAI9HXI3-F1
#
_cell.length_a   1.000
_cell.length_b   1.000
_cell.length_c   1.000
_cell.angle_alpha   90.00
_cell.angle_beta   90.00
_cell.angle_gamma   90.00
#
_symmetry.space_group_name_H-M   'P 1'
#
loop_
_entity.id
_entity.type
_entity.pdbx_description
1 polymer ?
#
loop_
_entity_poly.entity_id
_entity_poly.type
_entity_poly.pdbx_seq_one_letter_code
_entity_poly.pdbx_strand_id
1 'polypeptide(L)'
;MDTDLLNEELNDAQKKLKEELTYRLILTELIVYLDLCNPEWEPSKFMKERLEGTIKILPETKASHDPAVRQAYEEALGIVNFAIKDRDRLTRREEKKEPQQQSE
;
A
#
# COMPACT_ATOMS: atom_id res chain seq x y z
N MET A 1 26.06 -18.65 22.28
CA MET A 1 24.79 -18.64 21.52
C MET A 1 25.02 -19.56 20.34
N ASP A 2 24.20 -20.59 20.19
CA ASP A 2 24.45 -21.66 19.23
C ASP A 2 24.23 -21.15 17.81
N THR A 3 25.17 -21.41 16.90
CA THR A 3 25.14 -20.84 15.54
C THR A 3 23.94 -21.37 14.74
N ASP A 4 23.51 -22.59 15.05
CA ASP A 4 22.35 -23.23 14.44
C ASP A 4 21.03 -22.58 14.88
N LEU A 5 20.88 -22.24 16.16
CA LEU A 5 19.70 -21.53 16.67
C LEU A 5 19.55 -20.15 16.02
N LEU A 6 20.65 -19.42 15.86
CA LEU A 6 20.64 -18.10 15.20
C LEU A 6 20.23 -18.19 13.71
N ASN A 7 20.67 -19.26 13.03
CA ASN A 7 20.31 -19.49 11.63
C ASN A 7 18.83 -19.85 11.47
N GLU A 8 18.26 -20.63 12.38
CA GLU A 8 16.83 -20.94 12.40
C GLU A 8 15.98 -19.67 12.61
N GLU A 9 16.33 -18.86 13.61
CA GLU A 9 15.64 -17.58 13.87
C GLU A 9 15.70 -16.64 12.66
N LEU A 10 16.86 -16.57 11.98
CA LEU A 10 17.03 -15.76 10.78
C LEU A 10 16.16 -16.26 9.62
N ASN A 11 16.12 -17.58 9.38
CA ASN A 11 15.31 -18.17 8.32
C ASN A 11 13.82 -17.94 8.55
N ASP A 12 13.36 -18.07 9.78
CA ASP A 12 11.97 -17.78 10.15
C ASP A 12 11.62 -16.30 9.96
N ALA A 13 12.52 -15.40 10.34
CA ALA A 13 12.35 -13.97 10.09
C ALA A 13 12.27 -13.65 8.60
N GLN A 14 13.13 -14.27 7.77
CA GLN A 14 13.11 -14.10 6.31
C GLN A 14 11.81 -14.63 5.69
N LYS A 15 11.31 -15.77 6.16
CA LYS A 15 10.05 -16.34 5.68
C LYS A 15 8.87 -15.41 5.98
N LYS A 16 8.77 -14.91 7.21
CA LYS A 16 7.75 -13.94 7.62
C LYS A 16 7.82 -12.66 6.78
N LEU A 17 9.03 -12.13 6.58
CA LEU A 17 9.25 -10.94 5.76
C LEU A 17 8.82 -11.17 4.31
N LYS A 18 9.10 -12.35 3.73
CA LYS A 18 8.68 -12.71 2.37
C LYS A 18 7.16 -12.78 2.25
N GLU A 19 6.50 -13.42 3.21
CA GLU A 19 5.03 -13.50 3.25
C GLU A 19 4.42 -12.10 3.31
N GLU A 20 4.89 -11.26 4.22
CA GLU A 20 4.44 -9.88 4.37
C GLU A 20 4.65 -9.05 3.09
N LEU A 21 5.82 -9.15 2.46
CA LEU A 21 6.11 -8.48 1.19
C LEU A 21 5.15 -8.95 0.08
N THR A 22 4.86 -10.25 0.02
CA THR A 22 3.96 -10.82 -0.98
C THR A 22 2.55 -10.25 -0.84
N TYR A 23 2.02 -10.18 0.39
CA TYR A 23 0.71 -9.59 0.64
C TYR A 23 0.66 -8.11 0.28
N ARG A 24 1.70 -7.34 0.64
CA ARG A 24 1.78 -5.91 0.31
C ARG A 24 1.75 -5.68 -1.20
N LEU A 25 2.51 -6.46 -1.97
CA LEU A 25 2.50 -6.39 -3.43
C LEU A 25 1.11 -6.67 -4.01
N ILE A 26 0.48 -7.77 -3.60
CA ILE A 26 -0.86 -8.14 -4.10
C ILE A 26 -1.89 -7.04 -3.77
N LEU A 27 -1.87 -6.50 -2.55
CA LEU A 27 -2.80 -5.44 -2.14
C LEU A 27 -2.59 -4.16 -2.95
N THR A 28 -1.35 -3.76 -3.21
CA THR A 28 -1.06 -2.62 -4.09
C THR A 28 -1.65 -2.84 -5.48
N GLU A 29 -1.40 -3.99 -6.10
CA GLU A 29 -1.91 -4.31 -7.44
C GLU A 29 -3.45 -4.30 -7.47
N LEU A 30 -4.11 -4.83 -6.45
CA LEU A 30 -5.56 -4.80 -6.34
C LEU A 30 -6.11 -3.37 -6.25
N ILE A 31 -5.50 -2.51 -5.44
CA ILE A 31 -5.92 -1.10 -5.30
C ILE A 31 -5.73 -0.37 -6.64
N VAL A 32 -4.58 -0.53 -7.29
CA VAL A 32 -4.33 0.06 -8.63
C VAL A 32 -5.37 -0.42 -9.63
N TYR A 33 -5.67 -1.73 -9.66
CA TYR A 33 -6.67 -2.31 -10.56
C TYR A 33 -8.08 -1.74 -10.31
N LEU A 34 -8.47 -1.58 -9.04
CA LEU A 34 -9.77 -0.98 -8.68
C LEU A 34 -9.89 0.46 -9.17
N ASP A 35 -8.82 1.26 -9.05
CA ASP A 35 -8.79 2.64 -9.56
C ASP A 35 -8.86 2.67 -11.09
N LEU A 36 -8.15 1.78 -11.78
CA LEU A 36 -8.22 1.69 -13.25
C LEU A 36 -9.60 1.27 -13.74
N CYS A 37 -10.30 0.40 -13.00
CA CYS A 37 -11.68 0.02 -13.33
C CYS A 37 -12.70 1.13 -13.02
N ASN A 38 -12.37 2.06 -12.12
CA ASN A 38 -13.26 3.12 -11.64
C ASN A 38 -12.56 4.48 -11.60
N PRO A 39 -12.10 5.01 -12.75
CA PRO A 39 -11.21 6.17 -12.80
C PRO A 39 -11.86 7.47 -12.34
N GLU A 40 -13.19 7.57 -12.35
CA GLU A 40 -13.92 8.74 -11.84
C GLU A 40 -14.04 8.75 -10.31
N TRP A 41 -14.16 7.56 -9.71
CA TRP A 41 -14.36 7.41 -8.27
C TRP A 41 -13.04 7.31 -7.50
N GLU A 42 -12.02 6.69 -8.11
CA GLU A 42 -10.69 6.45 -7.53
C GLU A 42 -10.76 5.91 -6.08
N PRO A 43 -11.26 4.66 -5.89
CA PRO A 43 -11.42 4.02 -4.58
C PRO A 43 -10.24 4.22 -3.62
N SER A 44 -9.00 4.24 -4.13
CA SER A 44 -7.81 4.47 -3.32
C SER A 44 -7.80 5.81 -2.58
N LYS A 45 -8.35 6.88 -3.17
CA LYS A 45 -8.49 8.20 -2.53
C LYS A 45 -9.45 8.12 -1.35
N PHE A 46 -10.60 7.48 -1.53
CA PHE A 46 -11.55 7.25 -0.44
C PHE A 46 -10.94 6.41 0.69
N MET A 47 -10.23 5.33 0.36
CA MET A 47 -9.54 4.50 1.36
C MET A 47 -8.51 5.32 2.15
N LYS A 48 -7.74 6.17 1.46
CA LYS A 48 -6.76 7.06 2.09
C LYS A 48 -7.43 8.00 3.09
N GLU A 49 -8.48 8.71 2.69
CA GLU A 49 -9.21 9.63 3.57
C GLU A 49 -9.77 8.94 4.81
N ARG A 50 -10.32 7.72 4.63
CA ARG A 50 -10.83 6.90 5.73
C ARG A 50 -9.74 6.49 6.71
N LEU A 51 -8.58 6.08 6.23
CA LEU A 51 -7.44 5.71 7.06
C LEU A 51 -6.86 6.92 7.80
N GLU A 52 -6.66 8.05 7.12
CA GLU A 52 -6.18 9.30 7.74
C GLU A 52 -7.16 9.80 8.81
N GLY A 53 -8.46 9.74 8.54
CA GLY A 53 -9.51 10.08 9.52
C GLY A 53 -9.46 9.16 10.74
N THR A 54 -9.28 7.86 10.53
CA THR A 54 -9.19 6.88 11.62
C THR A 54 -7.94 7.12 12.47
N ILE A 55 -6.78 7.36 11.85
CA ILE A 55 -5.53 7.66 12.55
C ILE A 55 -5.65 8.91 13.42
N LYS A 56 -6.35 9.95 12.94
CA LYS A 56 -6.57 11.18 13.70
C LYS A 56 -7.41 10.95 14.97
N ILE A 57 -8.41 10.08 14.90
CA ILE A 57 -9.31 9.81 16.05
C ILE A 57 -8.82 8.67 16.95
N LEU A 58 -7.86 7.85 16.52
CA LEU A 58 -7.27 6.76 17.33
C LEU A 58 -6.92 7.18 18.76
N PRO A 59 -6.29 8.36 19.00
CA PRO A 59 -5.99 8.84 20.35
C PRO A 59 -7.21 9.01 21.26
N GLU A 60 -8.39 9.20 20.68
CA GLU A 60 -9.67 9.40 21.39
C GLU A 60 -10.39 8.05 21.65
N THR A 61 -9.90 6.96 21.07
CA THR A 61 -10.48 5.62 21.22
C THR A 61 -9.81 4.83 22.34
N LYS A 62 -10.46 3.74 22.78
CA LYS A 62 -9.84 2.76 23.70
C LYS A 62 -8.58 2.09 23.13
N ALA A 63 -8.33 2.19 21.82
CA ALA A 63 -7.16 1.65 21.14
C ALA A 63 -5.96 2.62 21.12
N SER A 64 -6.09 3.82 21.70
CA SER A 64 -5.03 4.85 21.76
C SER A 64 -3.75 4.38 22.43
N HIS A 65 -3.84 3.39 23.32
CA HIS A 65 -2.73 2.84 24.09
C HIS A 65 -2.08 1.60 23.46
N ASP A 66 -2.55 1.14 22.29
CA ASP A 66 -1.99 -0.01 21.60
C ASP A 66 -1.11 0.44 20.41
N PRO A 67 0.23 0.36 20.53
CA PRO A 67 1.14 0.72 19.45
C PRO A 67 0.96 -0.14 18.19
N ALA A 68 0.56 -1.41 18.34
CA ALA A 68 0.39 -2.32 17.21
C ALA A 68 -0.81 -1.92 16.36
N VAL A 69 -1.89 -1.43 16.98
CA VAL A 69 -3.05 -0.91 16.26
C VAL A 69 -2.67 0.33 15.45
N ARG A 70 -1.98 1.29 16.08
CA ARG A 70 -1.51 2.49 15.37
C ARG A 70 -0.61 2.14 14.20
N GLN A 71 0.35 1.26 14.42
CA GLN A 71 1.26 0.79 13.37
C GLN A 71 0.51 0.13 12.21
N ALA A 72 -0.50 -0.70 12.48
CA ALA A 72 -1.30 -1.34 11.44
C ALA A 72 -2.02 -0.32 10.54
N TYR A 73 -2.58 0.75 11.11
CA TYR A 73 -3.20 1.82 10.32
C TYR A 73 -2.18 2.63 9.51
N GLU A 74 -1.02 2.92 10.08
CA GLU A 74 0.07 3.62 9.39
C GLU A 74 0.63 2.79 8.22
N GLU A 75 0.79 1.48 8.41
CA GLU A 75 1.20 0.54 7.36
C GLU A 75 0.15 0.43 6.24
N ALA A 76 -1.13 0.30 6.59
CA ALA A 76 -2.23 0.30 5.63
C ALA A 76 -2.25 1.60 4.80
N LEU A 77 -2.07 2.75 5.45
CA LEU A 77 -1.97 4.05 4.78
C LEU A 77 -0.74 4.11 3.85
N GLY A 78 0.37 3.47 4.24
CA GLY A 78 1.55 3.31 3.39
C GLY A 78 1.26 2.55 2.10
N ILE A 79 0.56 1.42 2.18
CA ILE A 79 0.16 0.59 1.02
C ILE A 79 -0.73 1.40 0.06
N VAL A 80 -1.75 2.09 0.58
CA VAL A 80 -2.67 2.89 -0.24
C VAL A 80 -1.93 4.04 -0.93
N ASN A 81 -1.07 4.77 -0.23
CA ASN A 81 -0.29 5.85 -0.82
C ASN A 81 0.68 5.35 -1.90
N PHE A 82 1.26 4.16 -1.72
CA PHE A 82 2.11 3.55 -2.72
C PHE A 82 1.32 3.18 -3.98
N ALA A 83 0.13 2.59 -3.83
CA ALA A 83 -0.77 2.26 -4.94
C ALA A 83 -1.20 3.50 -5.74
N ILE A 84 -1.57 4.60 -5.07
CA ILE A 84 -1.90 5.87 -5.73
C ILE A 84 -0.74 6.35 -6.60
N LYS A 85 0.47 6.39 -6.04
CA LYS A 85 1.68 6.80 -6.77
C LYS A 85 1.98 5.89 -7.96
N ASP A 86 1.73 4.59 -7.81
CA ASP A 86 1.98 3.63 -8.86
C ASP A 86 0.98 3.78 -10.02
N ARG A 87 -0.31 3.94 -9.71
CA ARG A 87 -1.34 4.26 -10.71
C ARG A 87 -0.97 5.52 -11.48
N ASP A 88 -0.61 6.60 -10.79
CA ASP A 88 -0.19 7.86 -11.43
C ASP A 88 1.00 7.66 -12.39
N ARG A 89 1.92 6.76 -12.04
CA ARG A 89 3.06 6.41 -12.90
C ARG A 89 2.63 5.64 -14.14
N LEU A 90 1.62 4.78 -14.04
CA LEU A 90 1.08 4.00 -15.16
C LEU A 90 0.32 4.91 -16.14
N THR A 91 -0.60 5.74 -15.66
CA THR A 91 -1.43 6.60 -16.52
C THR A 91 -0.62 7.71 -17.21
N ARG A 92 0.36 8.33 -16.52
CA ARG A 92 1.28 9.31 -17.16
C ARG A 92 2.14 8.72 -18.28
N ARG A 93 2.37 7.40 -18.28
CA ARG A 93 3.09 6.72 -19.37
C ARG A 93 2.20 6.50 -20.60
N GLU A 94 0.89 6.44 -20.43
CA GLU A 94 -0.08 6.33 -21.52
C GLU A 94 -0.28 7.69 -22.20
N GLU A 95 -0.37 8.78 -21.44
CA GLU A 95 -0.45 10.16 -21.97
C GLU A 95 0.74 10.55 -22.86
N LYS A 96 1.93 9.96 -22.62
CA LYS A 96 3.12 10.18 -23.47
C LYS A 96 3.16 9.31 -24.72
N LYS A 97 2.28 8.32 -24.85
CA LYS A 97 2.25 7.36 -25.96
C LYS A 97 1.16 7.65 -26.99
N GLU A 98 0.19 8.50 -26.70
CA GLU A 98 -0.77 8.96 -27.70
C GLU A 98 -0.11 10.04 -28.60
N PRO A 99 0.01 9.82 -29.94
CA PRO A 99 1.03 10.48 -30.76
C PRO A 99 0.56 11.75 -31.47
N GLN A 100 1.54 12.55 -31.87
CA GLN A 100 1.47 13.44 -33.03
C GLN A 100 0.92 12.67 -34.25
N GLN A 101 -0.38 12.76 -34.50
CA GLN A 101 -1.00 12.50 -35.79
C GLN A 101 -1.94 13.65 -36.08
N GLN A 102 -1.39 14.71 -36.67
CA GLN A 102 -2.05 15.83 -37.35
C GLN A 102 -0.90 16.72 -37.86
N SER A 103 -0.69 17.03 -39.13
CA SER A 103 -1.39 16.73 -40.39
C SER A 103 -0.39 17.09 -41.50
N GLU A 104 -0.24 16.26 -42.54
CA GLU A 104 0.32 16.72 -43.83
C GLU A 104 -0.78 17.38 -44.68
#